data_AF-L8DKM0-F1
#
_entry.id   AF-L8DKM0-F1
#
_cell.length_a   1.000
_cell.length_b   1.000
_cell.length_c   1.000
_cell.angle_alpha   90.00
_cell.angle_beta   90.00
_cell.angle_gamma   90.00
#
_symmetry.space_group_name_H-M   'P 1'
#
loop_
_entity.id
_entity.type
_entity.pdbx_description
1 polymer ?
#
loop_
_entity_poly.entity_id
_entity_poly.type
_entity_poly.pdbx_seq_one_letter_code
_entity_poly.pdbx_strand_id
1 'polypeptide(L)'
;MWGLPVFVAGGLLWHVLGRIDPNALRSGDSVAGLVREVDSLFAVGLALAAFGLLMAAVRALGPVVVDSAERFWIHSTPLDRSAVLAPRYWATTAGGGAVGLLIARGSTLVGTAVDNWWWFGGTGAAIGASVVGWGVCAQISRLGDRWYRNFSVGLLCIGVLGSSVSVIYAPALPASPVMWAAAFAAVSGVAIVSVGRRHVRRLNRAALERGSGLVTSLSAATTTMDSSFFSSEMDLRTWRRVGLVRSRSFSGSRWRMFVDADARRVLRDRSTVSTLVAVTIVVYLCTAVFALPLRPLVLLLACCVVGTVFGRGLRDINSSSAFRAALGGSDRSLRSAHLVVPAVGAIAVFVVCQPVVFGGSVWAVLPIPLVALVALYRSASRPPLEYGGLILETPMGQVPVDMFRQLLRGPLVVLAFAAVQIAIGVG
;
A
#
# COMPACT_ATOMS: atom_id res chain seq x y z
N MET A 1 -2.40 -15.96 17.23
CA MET A 1 -1.67 -16.60 16.10
C MET A 1 -1.09 -15.61 15.07
N TRP A 2 -1.14 -14.28 15.30
CA TRP A 2 -0.54 -13.26 14.39
C TRP A 2 0.96 -13.04 14.56
N GLY A 3 1.52 -13.50 15.68
CA GLY A 3 2.89 -13.19 16.07
C GLY A 3 3.90 -13.72 15.07
N LEU A 4 3.79 -14.99 14.67
CA LEU A 4 4.86 -15.67 13.95
C LEU A 4 5.05 -15.17 12.50
N PRO A 5 4.01 -14.99 11.66
CA PRO A 5 4.20 -14.48 10.30
C PRO A 5 4.65 -13.01 10.26
N VAL A 6 4.10 -12.17 11.14
CA VAL A 6 4.50 -10.75 11.24
C VAL A 6 5.90 -10.61 11.82
N PHE A 7 6.27 -11.46 12.79
CA PHE A 7 7.60 -11.53 13.36
C PHE A 7 8.63 -12.06 12.35
N VAL A 8 8.29 -13.07 11.57
CA VAL A 8 9.18 -13.60 10.52
C VAL A 8 9.32 -12.60 9.38
N ALA A 9 8.23 -12.02 8.87
CA ALA A 9 8.31 -11.02 7.80
C ALA A 9 9.00 -9.72 8.26
N GLY A 10 8.67 -9.23 9.46
CA GLY A 10 9.30 -8.07 10.06
C GLY A 10 10.75 -8.31 10.43
N GLY A 11 11.07 -9.50 10.97
CA GLY A 11 12.43 -9.92 11.31
C GLY A 11 13.30 -10.16 10.07
N LEU A 12 12.73 -10.71 9.00
CA LEU A 12 13.43 -10.91 7.73
C LEU A 12 13.65 -9.59 7.00
N LEU A 13 12.66 -8.69 6.99
CA LEU A 13 12.81 -7.32 6.51
C LEU A 13 13.88 -6.57 7.33
N TRP A 14 13.86 -6.67 8.65
CA TRP A 14 14.86 -6.09 9.54
C TRP A 14 16.25 -6.68 9.30
N HIS A 15 16.36 -7.99 9.11
CA HIS A 15 17.62 -8.69 8.82
C HIS A 15 18.20 -8.25 7.47
N VAL A 16 17.36 -8.10 6.45
CA VAL A 16 17.77 -7.58 5.14
C VAL A 16 18.22 -6.12 5.26
N LEU A 17 17.44 -5.26 5.93
CA LEU A 17 17.79 -3.85 6.16
C LEU A 17 19.01 -3.64 7.08
N GLY A 18 19.28 -4.61 7.96
CA GLY A 18 20.41 -4.62 8.89
C GLY A 18 21.69 -5.14 8.28
N ARG A 19 21.61 -6.05 7.28
CA ARG A 19 22.77 -6.52 6.50
C ARG A 19 23.20 -5.55 5.40
N ILE A 20 22.32 -4.65 4.99
CA ILE A 20 22.69 -3.56 4.07
C ILE A 20 23.49 -2.56 4.90
N ASP A 21 24.82 -2.67 4.84
CA ASP A 21 25.71 -1.65 5.36
C ASP A 21 25.62 -0.42 4.45
N PRO A 22 25.13 0.73 4.93
CA PRO A 22 25.08 1.95 4.13
C PRO A 22 26.46 2.37 3.63
N ASN A 23 27.54 1.91 4.26
CA ASN A 23 28.91 2.14 3.81
C ASN A 23 29.37 1.15 2.73
N ALA A 24 28.86 -0.07 2.69
CA ALA A 24 29.16 -1.04 1.63
C ALA A 24 28.47 -0.68 0.30
N LEU A 25 27.31 -0.01 0.35
CA LEU A 25 26.68 0.63 -0.81
C LEU A 25 27.53 1.78 -1.41
N ARG A 26 28.53 2.30 -0.66
CA ARG A 26 29.41 3.40 -1.09
C ARG A 26 30.69 2.92 -1.78
N SER A 27 31.11 1.66 -1.61
CA SER A 27 32.47 1.20 -1.93
C SER A 27 32.65 0.36 -3.21
N GLY A 28 31.66 0.29 -4.10
CA GLY A 28 31.94 -0.07 -5.51
C GLY A 28 31.62 -1.48 -6.01
N ASP A 29 30.66 -2.22 -5.43
CA ASP A 29 30.09 -3.39 -6.10
C ASP A 29 28.73 -3.06 -6.72
N SER A 30 28.60 -3.35 -8.02
CA SER A 30 27.45 -3.30 -8.97
C SER A 30 26.04 -2.83 -8.56
N VAL A 31 25.62 -3.01 -7.30
CA VAL A 31 24.36 -2.49 -6.73
C VAL A 31 24.45 -1.01 -6.34
N ALA A 32 25.65 -0.51 -6.02
CA ALA A 32 25.93 0.88 -5.68
C ALA A 32 25.56 1.90 -6.78
N GLY A 33 25.49 1.45 -8.05
CA GLY A 33 25.07 2.28 -9.19
C GLY A 33 23.56 2.36 -9.43
N LEU A 34 22.74 1.62 -8.66
CA LEU A 34 21.29 1.51 -8.89
C LEU A 34 20.46 2.54 -8.11
N VAL A 35 21.01 3.10 -7.03
CA VAL A 35 20.38 4.13 -6.19
C VAL A 35 21.28 5.35 -6.19
N ARG A 36 20.73 6.51 -6.51
CA ARG A 36 21.46 7.78 -6.46
C ARG A 36 21.55 8.25 -5.01
N GLU A 37 22.66 8.88 -4.64
CA GLU A 37 22.70 9.68 -3.42
C GLU A 37 21.65 10.79 -3.53
N VAL A 38 20.81 10.92 -2.51
CA VAL A 38 19.76 11.93 -2.48
C VAL A 38 19.94 12.81 -1.25
N ASP A 39 19.60 14.08 -1.39
CA ASP A 39 19.74 15.06 -0.32
C ASP A 39 18.92 14.69 0.91
N SER A 40 19.39 15.15 2.08
CA SER A 40 18.72 14.94 3.37
C SER A 40 17.27 15.41 3.38
N LEU A 41 16.93 16.48 2.64
CA LEU A 41 15.56 16.95 2.48
C LEU A 41 14.65 15.95 1.75
N PHE A 42 15.19 15.21 0.79
CA PHE A 42 14.42 14.19 0.09
C PHE A 42 14.07 13.03 1.03
N ALA A 43 15.03 12.59 1.84
CA ALA A 43 14.84 11.54 2.83
C ALA A 43 13.82 11.96 3.91
N VAL A 44 13.87 13.21 4.36
CA VAL A 44 12.87 13.78 5.29
C VAL A 44 11.50 13.83 4.62
N GLY A 45 11.40 14.31 3.39
CA GLY A 45 10.14 14.34 2.63
C GLY A 45 9.52 12.95 2.48
N LEU A 46 10.34 11.94 2.19
CA LEU A 46 9.92 10.54 2.08
C LEU A 46 9.42 10.00 3.42
N ALA A 47 10.12 10.29 4.52
CA ALA A 47 9.71 9.89 5.86
C ALA A 47 8.37 10.54 6.24
N LEU A 48 8.19 11.84 5.98
CA LEU A 48 6.93 12.54 6.22
C LEU A 48 5.78 11.93 5.41
N ALA A 49 6.01 11.64 4.13
CA ALA A 49 5.03 10.95 3.30
C ALA A 49 4.68 9.56 3.86
N ALA A 50 5.68 8.78 4.26
CA ALA A 50 5.47 7.46 4.84
C ALA A 50 4.69 7.51 6.18
N PHE A 51 4.98 8.48 7.06
CA PHE A 51 4.18 8.70 8.27
C PHE A 51 2.76 9.17 7.97
N GLY A 52 2.58 9.99 6.94
CA GLY A 52 1.26 10.40 6.46
C GLY A 52 0.43 9.21 5.97
N LEU A 53 1.06 8.25 5.28
CA LEU A 53 0.44 6.99 4.86
C LEU A 53 0.13 6.09 6.07
N LEU A 54 1.05 6.00 7.05
CA LEU A 54 0.82 5.26 8.28
C LEU A 54 -0.41 5.80 9.02
N MET A 55 -0.55 7.12 9.14
CA MET A 55 -1.76 7.74 9.70
C MET A 55 -3.01 7.36 8.88
N ALA A 56 -2.96 7.44 7.56
CA ALA A 56 -4.09 7.05 6.71
C ALA A 56 -4.49 5.58 6.94
N ALA A 57 -3.51 4.68 7.07
CA ALA A 57 -3.74 3.27 7.35
C ALA A 57 -4.34 3.04 8.74
N VAL A 58 -3.79 3.66 9.79
CA VAL A 58 -4.30 3.59 11.17
C VAL A 58 -5.75 4.10 11.24
N ARG A 59 -6.07 5.18 10.53
CA ARG A 59 -7.43 5.71 10.42
C ARG A 59 -8.38 4.72 9.71
N ALA A 60 -7.93 4.09 8.63
CA ALA A 60 -8.75 3.19 7.83
C ALA A 60 -9.08 1.88 8.55
N LEU A 61 -8.08 1.32 9.25
CA LEU A 61 -8.21 0.10 10.03
C LEU A 61 -8.85 0.36 11.40
N GLY A 62 -8.62 1.53 12.00
CA GLY A 62 -8.91 1.81 13.40
C GLY A 62 -7.78 1.28 14.30
N PRO A 63 -7.20 2.10 15.19
CA PRO A 63 -6.07 1.70 16.03
C PRO A 63 -6.44 0.66 17.10
N VAL A 64 -7.72 0.57 17.47
CA VAL A 64 -8.24 -0.47 18.36
C VAL A 64 -9.48 -1.06 17.73
N VAL A 65 -9.41 -2.37 17.42
CA VAL A 65 -10.45 -3.12 16.74
C VAL A 65 -10.81 -4.36 17.54
N VAL A 66 -12.10 -4.67 17.54
CA VAL A 66 -12.68 -5.82 18.24
C VAL A 66 -13.59 -6.55 17.28
N ASP A 67 -13.48 -7.88 17.27
CA ASP A 67 -14.34 -8.73 16.46
C ASP A 67 -15.80 -8.65 16.93
N SER A 68 -16.72 -9.00 16.04
CA SER A 68 -18.17 -8.97 16.29
C SER A 68 -18.58 -9.81 17.51
N ALA A 69 -18.02 -11.00 17.67
CA ALA A 69 -18.33 -11.91 18.78
C ALA A 69 -17.86 -11.34 20.13
N GLU A 70 -16.62 -10.87 20.21
CA GLU A 70 -16.05 -10.28 21.43
C GLU A 70 -16.75 -8.96 21.81
N ARG A 71 -17.21 -8.20 20.82
CA ARG A 71 -17.95 -6.95 21.04
C ARG A 71 -19.28 -7.18 21.76
N PHE A 72 -19.97 -8.27 21.44
CA PHE A 72 -21.20 -8.66 22.15
C PHE A 72 -20.90 -8.87 23.63
N TRP A 73 -19.87 -9.68 23.94
CA TRP A 73 -19.44 -9.96 25.32
C TRP A 73 -18.99 -8.71 26.08
N ILE A 74 -18.22 -7.82 25.45
CA ILE A 74 -17.72 -6.58 26.08
C ILE A 74 -18.85 -5.60 26.42
N HIS A 75 -19.96 -5.65 25.68
CA HIS A 75 -21.12 -4.79 25.95
C HIS A 75 -22.16 -5.44 26.85
N SER A 76 -22.28 -6.76 26.86
CA SER A 76 -23.25 -7.48 27.69
C SER A 76 -22.76 -7.75 29.11
N THR A 77 -21.45 -7.78 29.35
CA THR A 77 -20.88 -8.08 30.67
C THR A 77 -20.37 -6.82 31.38
N PRO A 78 -20.46 -6.75 32.72
CA PRO A 78 -19.95 -5.63 33.53
C PRO A 78 -18.42 -5.73 33.73
N LEU A 79 -17.65 -5.87 32.65
CA LEU A 79 -16.19 -5.91 32.69
C LEU A 79 -15.60 -4.49 32.60
N ASP A 80 -14.44 -4.27 33.24
CA ASP A 80 -13.64 -3.06 33.00
C ASP A 80 -13.12 -3.07 31.54
N ARG A 81 -13.85 -2.38 30.67
CA ARG A 81 -13.54 -2.22 29.24
C ARG A 81 -12.10 -1.76 29.00
N SER A 82 -11.55 -0.99 29.93
CA SER A 82 -10.20 -0.46 29.80
C SER A 82 -9.12 -1.47 30.04
N ALA A 83 -9.38 -2.50 30.86
CA ALA A 83 -8.48 -3.61 31.09
C ALA A 83 -8.50 -4.55 29.88
N VAL A 84 -9.69 -4.83 29.33
CA VAL A 84 -9.85 -5.71 28.15
C VAL A 84 -9.24 -5.11 26.88
N LEU A 85 -9.35 -3.80 26.67
CA LEU A 85 -8.83 -3.13 25.48
C LEU A 85 -7.35 -2.73 25.57
N ALA A 86 -6.76 -2.71 26.77
CA ALA A 86 -5.37 -2.26 26.97
C ALA A 86 -4.33 -3.10 26.24
N PRO A 87 -4.37 -4.45 26.25
CA PRO A 87 -3.40 -5.26 25.52
C PRO A 87 -3.41 -4.96 24.03
N ARG A 88 -4.59 -4.73 23.44
CA ARG A 88 -4.74 -4.40 22.02
C ARG A 88 -4.17 -3.03 21.70
N TYR A 89 -4.42 -2.05 22.55
CA TYR A 89 -3.86 -0.73 22.42
C TYR A 89 -2.32 -0.75 22.44
N TRP A 90 -1.73 -1.50 23.37
CA TRP A 90 -0.28 -1.65 23.44
C TRP A 90 0.27 -2.42 22.25
N ALA A 91 -0.39 -3.48 21.80
CA ALA A 91 0.02 -4.22 20.61
C ALA A 91 0.02 -3.34 19.35
N THR A 92 -1.02 -2.52 19.13
CA THR A 92 -1.05 -1.62 17.98
C THR A 92 -0.08 -0.46 18.11
N THR A 93 0.14 0.07 19.32
CA THR A 93 1.15 1.10 19.58
C THR A 93 2.57 0.58 19.33
N ALA A 94 2.88 -0.64 19.78
CA ALA A 94 4.15 -1.31 19.52
C ALA A 94 4.32 -1.59 18.01
N GLY A 95 3.26 -2.05 17.33
CA GLY A 95 3.26 -2.22 15.88
C GLY A 95 3.52 -0.89 15.14
N GLY A 96 2.86 0.19 15.54
CA GLY A 96 3.09 1.53 15.00
C GLY A 96 4.53 2.00 15.21
N GLY A 97 5.10 1.76 16.39
CA GLY A 97 6.50 2.05 16.69
C GLY A 97 7.47 1.23 15.84
N ALA A 98 7.24 -0.07 15.66
CA ALA A 98 8.05 -0.91 14.78
C ALA A 98 8.01 -0.43 13.33
N VAL A 99 6.83 -0.07 12.82
CA VAL A 99 6.69 0.51 11.47
C VAL A 99 7.39 1.87 11.36
N GLY A 100 7.27 2.73 12.37
CA GLY A 100 7.95 4.01 12.41
C GLY A 100 9.48 3.89 12.42
N LEU A 101 10.02 2.89 13.12
CA LEU A 101 11.44 2.54 13.11
C LEU A 101 11.89 2.08 11.71
N LEU A 102 11.09 1.26 11.03
CA LEU A 102 11.36 0.84 9.65
C LEU A 102 11.31 2.01 8.66
N ILE A 103 10.37 2.94 8.82
CA ILE A 103 10.29 4.17 8.00
C ILE A 103 11.55 5.01 8.17
N ALA A 104 11.96 5.23 9.43
CA ALA A 104 13.18 5.95 9.75
C ALA A 104 14.41 5.26 9.14
N ARG A 105 14.56 3.95 9.34
CA ARG A 105 15.67 3.18 8.76
C ARG A 105 15.67 3.27 7.23
N GLY A 106 14.51 3.08 6.59
CA GLY A 106 14.38 3.19 5.13
C GLY A 106 14.82 4.55 4.60
N SER A 107 14.45 5.65 5.27
CA SER A 107 14.88 7.00 4.85
C SER A 107 16.40 7.22 4.98
N THR A 108 17.06 6.62 5.98
CA THR A 108 18.53 6.71 6.13
C THR A 108 19.31 5.91 5.09
N LEU A 109 18.68 4.96 4.40
CA LEU A 109 19.33 4.24 3.29
C LEU A 109 19.43 5.08 2.02
N VAL A 110 18.65 6.16 1.92
CA VAL A 110 18.55 7.03 0.73
C VAL A 110 19.21 8.40 0.97
N GLY A 111 19.24 8.89 2.22
CA GLY A 111 19.81 10.19 2.59
C GLY A 111 21.28 10.13 3.03
N THR A 112 22.00 11.23 2.86
CA THR A 112 23.45 11.36 3.13
C THR A 112 23.85 11.55 4.59
N ALA A 113 22.92 11.53 5.54
CA ALA A 113 23.22 11.85 6.93
C ALA A 113 22.60 10.82 7.87
N VAL A 114 23.44 10.15 8.67
CA VAL A 114 23.39 10.11 10.15
C VAL A 114 24.31 8.95 10.61
N ASP A 115 25.47 9.28 11.19
CA ASP A 115 26.42 8.29 11.77
C ASP A 115 25.82 7.53 12.98
N ASN A 116 24.76 8.09 13.59
CA ASN A 116 24.08 7.56 14.78
C ASN A 116 22.64 7.09 14.50
N TRP A 117 22.52 5.94 13.84
CA TRP A 117 21.24 5.38 13.39
C TRP A 117 20.22 5.08 14.51
N TRP A 118 20.68 4.79 15.73
CA TRP A 118 19.83 4.39 16.85
C TRP A 118 18.99 5.54 17.41
N TRP A 119 19.53 6.77 17.46
CA TRP A 119 18.75 7.95 17.79
C TRP A 119 17.64 8.18 16.77
N PHE A 120 17.99 8.09 15.49
CA PHE A 120 17.03 8.30 14.40
C PHE A 120 15.94 7.22 14.38
N GLY A 121 16.31 5.95 14.57
CA GLY A 121 15.36 4.84 14.74
C GLY A 121 14.45 5.05 15.95
N GLY A 122 14.99 5.51 17.07
CA GLY A 122 14.22 5.87 18.27
C GLY A 122 13.19 6.97 18.01
N THR A 123 13.57 8.01 17.25
CA THR A 123 12.62 9.07 16.85
C THR A 123 11.49 8.52 15.98
N GLY A 124 11.83 7.67 15.00
CA GLY A 124 10.85 7.05 14.12
C GLY A 124 9.87 6.18 14.89
N ALA A 125 10.37 5.39 15.84
CA ALA A 125 9.55 4.56 16.73
C ALA A 125 8.60 5.42 17.59
N ALA A 126 9.10 6.51 18.18
CA ALA A 126 8.28 7.41 18.98
C ALA A 126 7.18 8.08 18.14
N ILE A 127 7.50 8.56 16.93
CA ILE A 127 6.52 9.15 16.00
C ILE A 127 5.49 8.09 15.59
N GLY A 128 5.91 6.87 15.24
CA GLY A 128 5.02 5.77 14.87
C GLY A 128 4.05 5.37 15.99
N ALA A 129 4.53 5.32 17.23
CA ALA A 129 3.69 5.08 18.41
C ALA A 129 2.71 6.25 18.65
N SER A 130 3.16 7.50 18.46
CA SER A 130 2.34 8.71 18.57
C SER A 130 1.18 8.72 17.57
N VAL A 131 1.44 8.27 16.33
CA VAL A 131 0.44 8.15 15.26
C VAL A 131 -0.73 7.26 15.70
N VAL A 132 -0.45 6.15 16.40
CA VAL A 132 -1.47 5.25 16.94
C VAL A 132 -2.18 5.88 18.14
N GLY A 133 -1.44 6.47 19.09
CA GLY A 133 -2.00 7.16 20.25
C GLY A 133 -2.98 8.28 19.87
N TRP A 134 -2.61 9.12 18.90
CA TRP A 134 -3.48 10.16 18.36
C TRP A 134 -4.64 9.57 17.56
N GLY A 135 -4.42 8.47 16.84
CA GLY A 135 -5.47 7.73 16.14
C GLY A 135 -6.61 7.34 17.08
N VAL A 136 -6.29 6.89 18.31
CA VAL A 136 -7.32 6.50 19.31
C VAL A 136 -8.13 7.71 19.74
N CYS A 137 -7.47 8.85 19.99
CA CYS A 137 -8.15 10.10 20.31
C CYS A 137 -9.07 10.56 19.16
N ALA A 138 -8.60 10.43 17.92
CA ALA A 138 -9.37 10.75 16.72
C ALA A 138 -10.56 9.80 16.50
N GLN A 139 -10.48 8.56 16.99
CA GLN A 139 -11.55 7.57 16.87
C GLN A 139 -12.82 7.96 17.66
N ILE A 140 -12.70 8.80 18.69
CA ILE A 140 -13.81 9.13 19.60
C ILE A 140 -14.74 10.19 19.00
N SER A 141 -14.23 11.14 18.22
CA SER A 141 -15.01 12.28 17.73
C SER A 141 -14.90 12.46 16.23
N ARG A 142 -15.98 12.92 15.59
CA ARG A 142 -15.99 13.24 14.14
C ARG A 142 -15.04 14.39 13.81
N LEU A 143 -14.89 15.35 14.71
CA LEU A 143 -13.97 16.48 14.55
C LEU A 143 -12.51 16.02 14.66
N GLY A 144 -12.17 15.20 15.67
CA GLY A 144 -10.85 14.60 15.81
C GLY A 144 -10.47 13.75 14.60
N ASP A 145 -11.43 12.95 14.11
CA ASP A 145 -11.28 12.21 12.85
C ASP A 145 -11.02 13.16 11.67
N ARG A 146 -11.77 14.25 11.50
CA ARG A 146 -11.52 15.23 10.43
C ARG A 146 -10.12 15.86 10.52
N TRP A 147 -9.69 16.27 11.71
CA TRP A 147 -8.35 16.84 11.94
C TRP A 147 -7.25 15.84 11.63
N TYR A 148 -7.37 14.60 12.11
CA TYR A 148 -6.41 13.54 11.85
C TYR A 148 -6.30 13.22 10.35
N ARG A 149 -7.41 13.25 9.61
CA ARG A 149 -7.39 13.13 8.13
C ARG A 149 -6.62 14.26 7.49
N ASN A 150 -6.97 15.50 7.85
CA ASN A 150 -6.40 16.68 7.22
C ASN A 150 -4.91 16.78 7.51
N PHE A 151 -4.49 16.42 8.73
CA PHE A 151 -3.09 16.34 9.11
C PHE A 151 -2.34 15.23 8.35
N SER A 152 -2.93 14.03 8.24
CA SER A 152 -2.37 12.94 7.43
C SER A 152 -2.19 13.35 5.95
N VAL A 153 -3.20 13.97 5.34
CA VAL A 153 -3.12 14.47 3.96
C VAL A 153 -2.12 15.62 3.85
N GLY A 154 -2.10 16.55 4.81
CA GLY A 154 -1.12 17.64 4.85
C GLY A 154 0.31 17.11 4.93
N LEU A 155 0.56 16.11 5.78
CA LEU A 155 1.86 15.48 5.94
C LEU A 155 2.30 14.74 4.66
N LEU A 156 1.36 14.06 4.00
CA LEU A 156 1.58 13.46 2.68
C LEU A 156 1.95 14.51 1.64
N CYS A 157 1.18 15.59 1.53
CA CYS A 157 1.42 16.66 0.57
C CYS A 157 2.75 17.36 0.84
N ILE A 158 3.07 17.69 2.10
CA ILE A 158 4.34 18.30 2.49
C ILE A 158 5.50 17.35 2.20
N GLY A 159 5.36 16.06 2.51
CA GLY A 159 6.38 15.06 2.22
C GLY A 159 6.67 14.92 0.73
N VAL A 160 5.61 14.80 -0.08
CA VAL A 160 5.70 14.74 -1.54
C VAL A 160 6.33 16.02 -2.11
N LEU A 161 5.84 17.20 -1.71
CA LEU A 161 6.37 18.48 -2.19
C LEU A 161 7.82 18.69 -1.75
N GLY A 162 8.16 18.37 -0.49
CA GLY A 162 9.52 18.46 0.03
C GLY A 162 10.47 17.54 -0.72
N SER A 163 10.07 16.30 -0.99
CA SER A 163 10.83 15.39 -1.85
C SER A 163 10.96 15.94 -3.26
N SER A 164 9.89 16.46 -3.87
CA SER A 164 9.95 17.06 -5.23
C SER A 164 10.87 18.27 -5.32
N VAL A 165 10.80 19.20 -4.36
CA VAL A 165 11.64 20.41 -4.31
C VAL A 165 13.11 20.04 -4.15
N SER A 166 13.40 19.00 -3.37
CA SER A 166 14.77 18.50 -3.18
C SER A 166 15.42 18.06 -4.49
N VAL A 167 14.65 17.41 -5.37
CA VAL A 167 15.14 16.99 -6.71
C VAL A 167 15.59 18.17 -7.56
N ILE A 168 14.99 19.35 -7.36
CA ILE A 168 15.19 20.52 -8.21
C ILE A 168 16.30 21.43 -7.67
N TYR A 169 16.34 21.64 -6.35
CA TYR A 169 17.15 22.70 -5.73
C TYR A 169 18.30 22.21 -4.84
N ALA A 170 18.40 20.90 -4.59
CA ALA A 170 19.39 20.26 -3.70
C ALA A 170 19.82 21.11 -2.48
N PRO A 171 18.89 21.57 -1.61
CA PRO A 171 19.27 22.46 -0.52
C PRO A 171 19.98 21.67 0.59
N ALA A 172 21.14 22.13 1.02
CA ALA A 172 21.78 21.61 2.22
C ALA A 172 21.01 22.12 3.46
N LEU A 173 20.39 21.21 4.20
CA LEU A 173 19.88 21.56 5.53
C LEU A 173 21.06 21.80 6.49
N PRO A 174 21.03 22.87 7.30
CA PRO A 174 21.99 23.02 8.37
C PRO A 174 21.89 21.82 9.32
N ALA A 175 23.03 21.33 9.81
CA ALA A 175 23.09 20.24 10.77
C ALA A 175 22.39 20.66 12.09
N SER A 176 21.08 20.43 12.17
CA SER A 176 20.34 20.65 13.41
C SER A 176 20.81 19.62 14.46
N PRO A 177 20.84 19.96 15.75
CA PRO A 177 21.19 19.02 16.79
C PRO A 177 20.09 17.94 16.91
N VAL A 178 20.30 16.82 16.21
CA VAL A 178 19.40 15.65 16.10
C VAL A 178 18.94 15.14 17.46
N MET A 179 19.77 15.30 18.50
CA MET A 179 19.48 14.91 19.87
C MET A 179 18.25 15.62 20.47
N TRP A 180 18.09 16.93 20.23
CA TRP A 180 16.94 17.68 20.78
C TRP A 180 15.63 17.30 20.09
N ALA A 181 15.67 17.11 18.77
CA ALA A 181 14.53 16.61 18.02
C ALA A 181 14.13 15.19 18.48
N ALA A 182 15.12 14.34 18.74
CA ALA A 182 14.90 12.99 19.26
C ALA A 182 14.30 12.99 20.67
N ALA A 183 14.84 13.79 21.58
CA ALA A 183 14.31 13.95 22.92
C ALA A 183 12.86 14.48 22.89
N PHE A 184 12.60 15.50 22.08
CA PHE A 184 11.25 16.05 21.93
C PHE A 184 10.25 15.04 21.35
N ALA A 185 10.64 14.28 20.31
CA ALA A 185 9.83 13.22 19.73
C ALA A 185 9.51 12.12 20.75
N ALA A 186 10.50 11.70 21.55
CA ALA A 186 10.31 10.72 22.60
C ALA A 186 9.33 11.21 23.68
N VAL A 187 9.54 12.42 24.22
CA VAL A 187 8.68 12.98 25.29
C VAL A 187 7.25 13.21 24.81
N SER A 188 7.09 13.86 23.65
CA SER A 188 5.76 14.06 23.07
C SER A 188 5.07 12.74 22.72
N GLY A 189 5.82 11.74 22.25
CA GLY A 189 5.25 10.43 21.93
C GLY A 189 4.76 9.68 23.15
N VAL A 190 5.52 9.69 24.24
CA VAL A 190 5.07 9.14 25.53
C VAL A 190 3.81 9.87 26.01
N ALA A 191 3.77 11.20 25.91
CA ALA A 191 2.61 12.00 26.28
C ALA A 191 1.37 11.62 25.45
N ILE A 192 1.48 11.57 24.12
CA ILE A 192 0.37 11.23 23.21
C ILE A 192 -0.12 9.81 23.44
N VAL A 193 0.78 8.84 23.66
CA VAL A 193 0.44 7.45 23.98
C VAL A 193 -0.29 7.36 25.33
N SER A 194 0.19 8.08 26.35
CA SER A 194 -0.47 8.10 27.65
C SER A 194 -1.89 8.69 27.59
N VAL A 195 -2.09 9.73 26.78
CA VAL A 195 -3.40 10.34 26.52
C VAL A 195 -4.29 9.35 25.76
N GLY A 196 -3.77 8.70 24.73
CA GLY A 196 -4.47 7.65 23.97
C GLY A 196 -4.98 6.53 24.89
N ARG A 197 -4.13 6.05 25.81
CA ARG A 197 -4.49 5.03 26.81
C ARG A 197 -5.69 5.43 27.69
N ARG A 198 -5.73 6.69 28.14
CA ARG A 198 -6.86 7.23 28.94
C ARG A 198 -8.15 7.30 28.09
N HIS A 199 -8.02 7.58 26.80
CA HIS A 199 -9.12 7.69 25.85
C HIS A 199 -9.72 6.34 25.43
N VAL A 200 -8.98 5.23 25.56
CA VAL A 200 -9.52 3.87 25.32
C VAL A 200 -10.79 3.59 26.14
N ARG A 201 -10.88 4.13 27.36
CA ARG A 201 -12.08 4.03 28.23
C ARG A 201 -13.36 4.61 27.62
N ARG A 202 -13.21 5.56 26.69
CA ARG A 202 -14.30 6.35 26.10
C ARG A 202 -14.72 5.87 24.70
N LEU A 203 -14.19 4.74 24.24
CA LEU A 203 -14.53 4.20 22.93
C LEU A 203 -15.95 3.64 22.92
N ASN A 204 -16.81 4.23 22.08
CA ASN A 204 -18.18 3.78 21.87
C ASN A 204 -18.26 2.61 20.88
N ARG A 205 -19.38 1.89 20.87
CA ARG A 205 -19.64 0.77 19.94
C ARG A 205 -19.31 1.14 18.49
N ALA A 206 -19.87 2.25 17.99
CA ALA A 206 -19.65 2.76 16.63
C ALA A 206 -18.17 3.09 16.30
N ALA A 207 -17.34 3.38 17.31
CA ALA A 207 -15.91 3.57 17.11
C ALA A 207 -15.22 2.23 16.84
N LEU A 208 -15.60 1.16 17.55
CA LEU A 208 -15.06 -0.19 17.41
C LEU A 208 -15.52 -0.88 16.11
N GLU A 209 -16.72 -0.58 15.60
CA GLU A 209 -17.25 -1.22 14.38
C GLU A 209 -16.62 -0.72 13.07
N ARG A 210 -16.12 0.53 13.05
CA ARG A 210 -15.56 1.15 11.84
C ARG A 210 -14.42 0.35 11.20
N GLY A 211 -13.62 -0.32 12.03
CA GLY A 211 -12.44 -1.05 11.62
C GLY A 211 -12.64 -2.55 11.41
N SER A 212 -13.65 -3.13 12.07
CA SER A 212 -13.71 -4.59 12.26
C SER A 212 -13.84 -5.35 10.96
N GLY A 213 -14.67 -4.90 10.02
CA GLY A 213 -14.82 -5.58 8.72
C GLY A 213 -13.51 -5.64 7.92
N LEU A 214 -12.69 -4.58 7.92
CA LEU A 214 -11.40 -4.63 7.22
C LEU A 214 -10.42 -5.52 7.95
N VAL A 215 -10.32 -5.43 9.28
CA VAL A 215 -9.38 -6.26 10.03
C VAL A 215 -9.74 -7.74 9.92
N THR A 216 -11.03 -8.12 9.98
CA THR A 216 -11.45 -9.51 9.80
C THR A 216 -11.22 -10.00 8.37
N SER A 217 -11.52 -9.18 7.36
CA SER A 217 -11.26 -9.51 5.95
C SER A 217 -9.77 -9.59 5.63
N LEU A 218 -8.94 -8.71 6.19
CA LEU A 218 -7.49 -8.72 6.07
C LEU A 218 -6.91 -9.95 6.78
N SER A 219 -7.41 -10.23 7.98
CA SER A 219 -7.06 -11.44 8.72
C SER A 219 -7.33 -12.68 7.88
N ALA A 220 -8.56 -12.83 7.38
CA ALA A 220 -8.95 -13.93 6.50
C ALA A 220 -8.07 -13.98 5.25
N ALA A 221 -7.81 -12.83 4.61
CA ALA A 221 -6.94 -12.75 3.44
C ALA A 221 -5.51 -13.17 3.73
N THR A 222 -4.96 -12.85 4.89
CA THR A 222 -3.61 -13.26 5.29
C THR A 222 -3.53 -14.73 5.70
N THR A 223 -4.54 -15.27 6.39
CA THR A 223 -4.55 -16.68 6.81
C THR A 223 -4.82 -17.62 5.64
N THR A 224 -5.68 -17.21 4.71
CA THR A 224 -6.00 -17.97 3.50
C THR A 224 -5.11 -17.64 2.30
N MET A 225 -4.22 -16.65 2.46
CA MET A 225 -3.43 -16.03 1.39
C MET A 225 -4.27 -15.53 0.20
N ASP A 226 -5.58 -15.33 0.39
CA ASP A 226 -6.48 -14.82 -0.65
C ASP A 226 -6.84 -13.35 -0.43
N SER A 227 -6.19 -12.46 -1.20
CA SER A 227 -6.48 -11.04 -1.19
C SER A 227 -7.89 -10.66 -1.64
N SER A 228 -8.66 -11.60 -2.20
CA SER A 228 -10.04 -11.37 -2.65
C SER A 228 -10.98 -10.93 -1.52
N PHE A 229 -10.79 -11.48 -0.30
CA PHE A 229 -11.60 -11.11 0.87
C PHE A 229 -11.41 -9.63 1.23
N PHE A 230 -10.17 -9.17 1.23
CA PHE A 230 -9.84 -7.78 1.51
C PHE A 230 -10.34 -6.84 0.40
N SER A 231 -10.18 -7.20 -0.87
CA SER A 231 -10.67 -6.38 -1.98
C SER A 231 -12.20 -6.26 -1.97
N SER A 232 -12.91 -7.34 -1.65
CA SER A 232 -14.37 -7.35 -1.58
C SER A 232 -14.92 -6.41 -0.51
N GLU A 233 -14.31 -6.39 0.68
CA GLU A 233 -14.68 -5.45 1.76
C GLU A 233 -14.36 -4.00 1.37
N MET A 234 -13.24 -3.76 0.69
CA MET A 234 -12.89 -2.43 0.18
C MET A 234 -13.88 -1.94 -0.90
N ASP A 235 -14.37 -2.83 -1.76
CA ASP A 235 -15.37 -2.51 -2.78
C ASP A 235 -16.72 -2.18 -2.12
N LEU A 236 -17.17 -3.00 -1.15
CA LEU A 236 -18.38 -2.71 -0.35
C LEU A 236 -18.31 -1.34 0.32
N ARG A 237 -17.17 -0.99 0.92
CA ARG A 237 -16.95 0.33 1.53
C ARG A 237 -16.96 1.47 0.53
N THR A 238 -16.44 1.23 -0.66
CA THR A 238 -16.41 2.23 -1.72
C THR A 238 -17.82 2.52 -2.23
N TRP A 239 -18.61 1.48 -2.50
CA TRP A 239 -19.99 1.65 -2.94
C TRP A 239 -20.91 2.23 -1.86
N ARG A 240 -20.71 1.87 -0.58
CA ARG A 240 -21.41 2.53 0.55
C ARG A 240 -21.08 4.03 0.65
N ARG A 241 -19.86 4.45 0.28
CA ARG A 241 -19.46 5.87 0.26
C ARG A 241 -20.03 6.63 -0.94
N VAL A 242 -20.10 5.97 -2.10
CA VAL A 242 -20.75 6.53 -3.29
C VAL A 242 -22.25 6.74 -3.02
N GLY A 243 -22.89 5.80 -2.31
CA GLY A 243 -24.29 5.94 -1.89
C GLY A 243 -25.26 5.76 -3.05
N LEU A 244 -26.15 6.73 -3.25
CA LEU A 244 -27.17 6.68 -4.30
C LEU A 244 -26.63 7.22 -5.63
N VAL A 245 -26.83 6.45 -6.70
CA VAL A 245 -26.44 6.84 -8.05
C VAL A 245 -27.67 6.82 -8.94
N ARG A 246 -27.84 7.86 -9.77
CA ARG A 246 -28.90 7.88 -10.78
C ARG A 246 -28.63 6.81 -11.83
N SER A 247 -29.59 5.93 -12.04
CA SER A 247 -29.59 5.03 -13.19
C SER A 247 -29.62 5.85 -14.48
N ARG A 248 -28.83 5.44 -15.46
CA ARG A 248 -28.84 6.02 -16.81
C ARG A 248 -28.94 4.88 -17.80
N SER A 249 -29.81 5.02 -18.79
CA SER A 249 -29.83 4.10 -19.91
C SER A 249 -28.50 4.12 -20.65
N PHE A 250 -28.16 2.98 -21.25
CA PHE A 250 -27.06 2.86 -22.20
C PHE A 250 -27.65 2.86 -23.61
N SER A 251 -26.96 3.51 -24.54
CA SER A 251 -27.33 3.55 -25.96
C SER A 251 -26.19 3.00 -26.81
N GLY A 252 -26.52 2.38 -27.94
CA GLY A 252 -25.54 1.91 -28.93
C GLY A 252 -25.29 0.40 -28.90
N SER A 253 -24.14 -0.02 -29.42
CA SER A 253 -23.79 -1.44 -29.48
C SER A 253 -23.44 -2.01 -28.11
N ARG A 254 -23.78 -3.27 -27.88
CA ARG A 254 -23.53 -4.01 -26.64
C ARG A 254 -22.09 -3.87 -26.13
N TRP A 255 -21.10 -3.98 -27.01
CA TRP A 255 -19.69 -3.81 -26.67
C TRP A 255 -19.40 -2.41 -26.12
N ARG A 256 -19.93 -1.35 -26.75
CA ARG A 256 -19.78 0.03 -26.28
C ARG A 256 -20.48 0.26 -24.94
N MET A 257 -21.63 -0.37 -24.72
CA MET A 257 -22.34 -0.27 -23.44
C MET A 257 -21.49 -0.77 -22.27
N PHE A 258 -20.78 -1.88 -22.44
CA PHE A 258 -19.88 -2.41 -21.41
C PHE A 258 -18.67 -1.51 -21.15
N VAL A 259 -18.07 -0.97 -22.22
CA VAL A 259 -16.97 0.00 -22.09
C VAL A 259 -17.42 1.27 -21.35
N ASP A 260 -18.58 1.82 -21.71
CA ASP A 260 -19.15 3.01 -21.06
C ASP A 260 -19.56 2.73 -19.61
N ALA A 261 -20.11 1.55 -19.31
CA ALA A 261 -20.40 1.13 -17.94
C ALA A 261 -19.14 1.10 -17.07
N ASP A 262 -18.06 0.52 -17.56
CA ASP A 262 -16.78 0.45 -16.85
C ASP A 262 -16.13 1.84 -16.72
N ALA A 263 -16.17 2.67 -17.77
CA ALA A 263 -15.66 4.03 -17.72
C ALA A 263 -16.41 4.88 -16.69
N ARG A 264 -17.75 4.81 -16.68
CA ARG A 264 -18.58 5.49 -15.67
C ARG A 264 -18.31 4.97 -14.26
N ARG A 265 -18.06 3.66 -14.08
CA ARG A 265 -17.66 3.10 -12.79
C ARG A 265 -16.38 3.76 -12.29
N VAL A 266 -15.35 3.80 -13.14
CA VAL A 266 -14.05 4.41 -12.81
C VAL A 266 -14.19 5.89 -12.46
N LEU A 267 -14.97 6.65 -13.25
CA LEU A 267 -15.19 8.07 -13.01
C LEU A 267 -16.01 8.35 -11.73
N ARG A 268 -16.90 7.44 -11.33
CA ARG A 268 -17.67 7.54 -10.08
C ARG A 268 -16.83 7.20 -8.87
N ASP A 269 -15.85 6.32 -9.01
CA ASP A 269 -14.93 5.99 -7.93
C ASP A 269 -13.79 7.02 -7.83
N ARG A 270 -13.99 8.02 -6.97
CA ARG A 270 -12.96 9.03 -6.66
C ARG A 270 -11.63 8.41 -6.20
N SER A 271 -11.67 7.22 -5.59
CA SER A 271 -10.45 6.54 -5.13
C SER A 271 -9.58 6.06 -6.30
N THR A 272 -10.20 5.66 -7.42
CA THR A 272 -9.47 5.27 -8.63
C THR A 272 -8.74 6.46 -9.24
N VAL A 273 -9.41 7.61 -9.34
CA VAL A 273 -8.80 8.84 -9.86
C VAL A 273 -7.68 9.32 -8.93
N SER A 274 -7.88 9.30 -7.60
CA SER A 274 -6.81 9.66 -6.67
C SER A 274 -5.63 8.70 -6.74
N THR A 275 -5.88 7.41 -6.98
CA THR A 275 -4.80 6.42 -7.14
C THR A 275 -3.99 6.67 -8.40
N LEU A 276 -4.65 7.04 -9.52
CA LEU A 276 -3.97 7.43 -10.76
C LEU A 276 -3.01 8.60 -10.52
N VAL A 277 -3.49 9.68 -9.90
CA VAL A 277 -2.67 10.86 -9.58
C VAL A 277 -1.53 10.51 -8.63
N ALA A 278 -1.81 9.75 -7.57
CA ALA A 278 -0.81 9.36 -6.59
C ALA A 278 0.30 8.49 -7.21
N VAL A 279 -0.06 7.53 -8.07
CA VAL A 279 0.90 6.67 -8.77
C VAL A 279 1.79 7.49 -9.71
N THR A 280 1.23 8.43 -10.48
CA THR A 280 2.02 9.32 -11.33
C THR A 280 3.04 10.11 -10.52
N ILE A 281 2.62 10.72 -9.40
CA ILE A 281 3.52 11.46 -8.50
C ILE A 281 4.65 10.55 -8.00
N VAL A 282 4.33 9.33 -7.56
CA VAL A 282 5.31 8.36 -7.06
C VAL A 282 6.36 8.03 -8.13
N VAL A 283 5.94 7.82 -9.38
CA VAL A 283 6.88 7.53 -10.49
C VAL A 283 7.87 8.68 -10.69
N TYR A 284 7.42 9.94 -10.61
CA TYR A 284 8.32 11.09 -10.69
C TYR A 284 9.24 11.21 -9.47
N LEU A 285 8.74 10.96 -8.25
CA LEU A 285 9.61 10.95 -7.06
C LEU A 285 10.69 9.88 -7.15
N CYS A 286 10.37 8.74 -7.74
CA CYS A 286 11.31 7.66 -7.97
C CYS A 286 12.49 8.03 -8.88
N THR A 287 12.39 9.04 -9.74
CA THR A 287 13.55 9.46 -10.57
C THR A 287 14.70 10.04 -9.76
N ALA A 288 14.39 10.58 -8.58
CA ALA A 288 15.38 11.12 -7.66
C ALA A 288 16.19 10.01 -6.98
N VAL A 289 15.52 8.90 -6.66
CA VAL A 289 16.10 7.77 -5.91
C VAL A 289 16.77 6.77 -6.84
N PHE A 290 16.09 6.40 -7.92
CA PHE A 290 16.52 5.28 -8.75
C PHE A 290 17.35 5.74 -9.95
N ALA A 291 18.45 5.03 -10.15
CA ALA A 291 19.25 5.14 -11.37
C ALA A 291 18.45 4.70 -12.60
N LEU A 292 18.90 5.15 -13.76
CA LEU A 292 18.27 4.90 -15.06
C LEU A 292 17.80 3.43 -15.29
N PRO A 293 18.59 2.38 -14.96
CA PRO A 293 18.16 0.98 -15.17
C PRO A 293 16.90 0.56 -14.40
N LEU A 294 16.62 1.15 -13.23
CA LEU A 294 15.47 0.77 -12.40
C LEU A 294 14.20 1.60 -12.68
N ARG A 295 14.31 2.71 -13.41
CA ARG A 295 13.15 3.57 -13.74
C ARG A 295 12.08 2.85 -14.59
N PRO A 296 12.42 2.03 -15.61
CA PRO A 296 11.43 1.24 -16.35
C PRO A 296 10.63 0.28 -15.45
N LEU A 297 11.27 -0.28 -14.43
CA LEU A 297 10.63 -1.19 -13.47
C LEU A 297 9.61 -0.45 -12.61
N VAL A 298 9.95 0.75 -12.13
CA VAL A 298 8.99 1.59 -11.40
C VAL A 298 7.77 1.93 -12.27
N LEU A 299 8.00 2.30 -13.54
CA LEU A 299 6.92 2.56 -14.48
C LEU A 299 6.07 1.32 -14.77
N LEU A 300 6.68 0.14 -14.87
CA LEU A 300 5.97 -1.13 -15.01
C LEU A 300 5.05 -1.41 -13.81
N LEU A 301 5.57 -1.27 -12.60
CA LEU A 301 4.78 -1.46 -11.38
C LEU A 301 3.63 -0.44 -11.30
N ALA A 302 3.88 0.81 -11.65
CA ALA A 302 2.85 1.85 -11.74
C ALA A 302 1.73 1.49 -12.73
N CYS A 303 2.09 1.04 -13.93
CA CYS A 303 1.12 0.56 -14.92
C CYS A 303 0.32 -0.66 -14.41
N CYS A 304 0.97 -1.58 -13.69
CA CYS A 304 0.29 -2.72 -13.07
C CYS A 304 -0.71 -2.28 -12.01
N VAL A 305 -0.33 -1.37 -11.11
CA VAL A 305 -1.22 -0.83 -10.07
C VAL A 305 -2.45 -0.19 -10.73
N VAL A 306 -2.25 0.72 -11.68
CA VAL A 306 -3.36 1.39 -12.36
C VAL A 306 -4.22 0.40 -13.16
N GLY A 307 -3.61 -0.55 -13.86
CA GLY A 307 -4.31 -1.64 -14.53
C GLY A 307 -5.21 -2.44 -13.58
N THR A 308 -4.73 -2.78 -12.37
CA THR A 308 -5.53 -3.54 -11.39
C THR A 308 -6.71 -2.76 -10.81
N VAL A 309 -6.57 -1.43 -10.64
CA VAL A 309 -7.64 -0.58 -10.12
C VAL A 309 -8.70 -0.31 -11.21
N PHE A 310 -8.27 -0.06 -12.45
CA PHE A 310 -9.18 0.16 -13.58
C PHE A 310 -9.82 -1.15 -14.07
N GLY A 311 -9.14 -2.28 -13.87
CA GLY A 311 -9.55 -3.61 -14.30
C GLY A 311 -10.53 -4.35 -13.40
N ARG A 312 -11.19 -3.67 -12.45
CA ARG A 312 -12.16 -4.31 -11.55
C ARG A 312 -13.28 -5.03 -12.31
N GLY A 313 -13.80 -4.46 -13.39
CA GLY A 313 -14.88 -5.07 -14.18
C GLY A 313 -14.48 -6.34 -14.89
N LEU A 314 -13.23 -6.40 -15.37
CA LEU A 314 -12.66 -7.62 -15.91
C LEU A 314 -12.56 -8.72 -14.84
N ARG A 315 -12.27 -8.36 -13.59
CA ARG A 315 -12.23 -9.30 -12.46
C ARG A 315 -13.64 -9.79 -12.09
N ASP A 316 -14.61 -8.89 -12.01
CA ASP A 316 -16.01 -9.22 -11.70
C ASP A 316 -16.58 -10.23 -12.72
N ILE A 317 -16.30 -10.02 -14.01
CA ILE A 317 -16.77 -10.87 -15.09
C ILE A 317 -16.08 -12.23 -15.13
N ASN A 318 -14.80 -12.28 -14.78
CA ASN A 318 -14.09 -13.56 -14.71
C ASN A 318 -14.39 -14.33 -13.43
N SER A 319 -15.00 -13.70 -12.41
CA SER A 319 -15.33 -14.36 -11.14
C SER A 319 -16.45 -15.42 -11.27
N SER A 320 -17.38 -15.26 -12.21
CA SER A 320 -18.54 -16.15 -12.35
C SER A 320 -18.94 -16.36 -13.81
N SER A 321 -19.04 -17.63 -14.23
CA SER A 321 -19.62 -18.02 -15.52
C SER A 321 -21.10 -17.70 -15.60
N ALA A 322 -21.85 -17.86 -14.50
CA ALA A 322 -23.27 -17.54 -14.45
C ALA A 322 -23.53 -16.05 -14.67
N PHE A 323 -22.67 -15.17 -14.13
CA PHE A 323 -22.76 -13.74 -14.38
C PHE A 323 -22.51 -13.39 -15.85
N ARG A 324 -21.54 -14.05 -16.50
CA ARG A 324 -21.30 -13.91 -17.94
C ARG A 324 -22.48 -14.40 -18.78
N ALA A 325 -23.06 -15.52 -18.40
CA ALA A 325 -24.25 -16.07 -19.06
C ALA A 325 -25.46 -15.14 -18.93
N ALA A 326 -25.66 -14.55 -17.75
CA ALA A 326 -26.75 -13.59 -17.50
C ALA A 326 -26.59 -12.30 -18.31
N LEU A 327 -25.36 -11.83 -18.52
CA LEU A 327 -25.11 -10.74 -19.44
C LEU A 327 -25.39 -11.20 -20.88
N GLY A 328 -24.91 -12.38 -21.28
CA GLY A 328 -25.05 -12.98 -22.61
C GLY A 328 -23.92 -12.63 -23.58
N GLY A 329 -24.05 -13.04 -24.84
CA GLY A 329 -23.04 -12.82 -25.89
C GLY A 329 -21.81 -13.73 -25.78
N SER A 330 -20.78 -13.48 -26.58
CA SER A 330 -19.55 -14.29 -26.56
C SER A 330 -18.58 -13.83 -25.47
N ASP A 331 -17.94 -14.80 -24.81
CA ASP A 331 -16.95 -14.56 -23.76
C ASP A 331 -15.80 -13.66 -24.23
N ARG A 332 -15.38 -13.80 -25.48
CA ARG A 332 -14.30 -12.99 -26.08
C ARG A 332 -14.73 -11.53 -26.23
N SER A 333 -15.97 -11.29 -26.67
CA SER A 333 -16.50 -9.93 -26.82
C SER A 333 -16.64 -9.23 -25.47
N LEU A 334 -17.11 -9.96 -24.46
CA LEU A 334 -17.25 -9.42 -23.11
C LEU A 334 -15.88 -9.09 -22.49
N ARG A 335 -14.93 -10.05 -22.51
CA ARG A 335 -13.58 -9.81 -21.96
C ARG A 335 -12.83 -8.69 -22.67
N SER A 336 -12.95 -8.58 -24.00
CA SER A 336 -12.32 -7.48 -24.75
C SER A 336 -12.91 -6.12 -24.40
N ALA A 337 -14.23 -6.00 -24.21
CA ALA A 337 -14.85 -4.76 -23.77
C ALA A 337 -14.31 -4.29 -22.40
N HIS A 338 -14.21 -5.20 -21.44
CA HIS A 338 -13.73 -4.90 -20.09
C HIS A 338 -12.20 -4.74 -19.97
N LEU A 339 -11.46 -5.00 -21.06
CA LEU A 339 -10.02 -4.77 -21.14
C LEU A 339 -9.68 -3.36 -21.66
N VAL A 340 -10.61 -2.67 -22.32
CA VAL A 340 -10.38 -1.33 -22.88
C VAL A 340 -10.06 -0.31 -21.79
N VAL A 341 -10.86 -0.27 -20.72
CA VAL A 341 -10.70 0.73 -19.65
C VAL A 341 -9.36 0.60 -18.90
N PRO A 342 -8.91 -0.59 -18.45
CA PRO A 342 -7.58 -0.73 -17.88
C PRO A 342 -6.46 -0.48 -18.90
N ALA A 343 -6.66 -0.77 -20.19
CA ALA A 343 -5.68 -0.44 -21.23
C ALA A 343 -5.49 1.07 -21.37
N VAL A 344 -6.59 1.83 -21.43
CA VAL A 344 -6.54 3.30 -21.45
C VAL A 344 -5.85 3.84 -20.20
N GLY A 345 -6.14 3.29 -19.02
CA GLY A 345 -5.48 3.69 -17.76
C GLY A 345 -3.97 3.43 -17.78
N ALA A 346 -3.54 2.24 -18.19
CA ALA A 346 -2.12 1.88 -18.26
C ALA A 346 -1.37 2.72 -19.31
N ILE A 347 -1.98 2.94 -20.50
CA ILE A 347 -1.40 3.78 -21.55
C ILE A 347 -1.31 5.24 -21.09
N ALA A 348 -2.33 5.76 -20.40
CA ALA A 348 -2.30 7.14 -19.89
C ALA A 348 -1.13 7.34 -18.92
N VAL A 349 -0.91 6.44 -17.97
CA VAL A 349 0.25 6.49 -17.06
C VAL A 349 1.55 6.37 -17.84
N PHE A 350 1.63 5.42 -18.77
CA PHE A 350 2.80 5.22 -19.59
C PHE A 350 3.17 6.49 -20.36
N VAL A 351 2.22 7.12 -21.05
CA VAL A 351 2.41 8.34 -21.83
C VAL A 351 2.83 9.52 -20.94
N VAL A 352 2.11 9.75 -19.83
CA VAL A 352 2.41 10.85 -18.90
C VAL A 352 3.80 10.69 -18.29
N CYS A 353 4.18 9.47 -17.92
CA CYS A 353 5.46 9.18 -17.28
C CYS A 353 6.58 8.82 -18.27
N GLN A 354 6.39 8.94 -19.59
CA GLN A 354 7.48 8.69 -20.56
C GLN A 354 8.77 9.47 -20.26
N PRO A 355 8.72 10.77 -19.89
CA PRO A 355 9.95 11.55 -19.67
C PRO A 355 10.87 10.98 -18.59
N VAL A 356 10.31 10.22 -17.63
CA VAL A 356 11.04 9.59 -16.52
C VAL A 356 12.07 8.57 -17.02
N VAL A 357 11.75 7.91 -18.13
CA VAL A 357 12.54 6.80 -18.68
C VAL A 357 13.27 7.21 -19.96
N PHE A 358 13.33 8.51 -20.26
CA PHE A 358 14.07 9.04 -21.40
C PHE A 358 15.56 8.69 -21.28
N GLY A 359 16.12 8.11 -22.34
CA GLY A 359 17.48 7.56 -22.36
C GLY A 359 17.60 6.08 -21.96
N GLY A 360 16.51 5.44 -21.52
CA GLY A 360 16.47 3.99 -21.31
C GLY A 360 16.30 3.22 -22.62
N SER A 361 16.68 1.94 -22.62
CA SER A 361 16.51 1.04 -23.78
C SER A 361 15.05 0.95 -24.22
N VAL A 362 14.79 1.18 -25.51
CA VAL A 362 13.43 1.11 -26.11
C VAL A 362 12.78 -0.24 -25.84
N TRP A 363 13.56 -1.32 -25.85
CA TRP A 363 13.09 -2.68 -25.60
C TRP A 363 12.65 -2.92 -24.14
N ALA A 364 13.23 -2.19 -23.19
CA ALA A 364 12.80 -2.25 -21.79
C ALA A 364 11.51 -1.44 -21.54
N VAL A 365 11.27 -0.39 -22.33
CA VAL A 365 10.18 0.57 -22.10
C VAL A 365 8.92 0.24 -22.91
N LEU A 366 9.05 -0.03 -24.21
CA LEU A 366 7.93 -0.19 -25.13
C LEU A 366 6.92 -1.28 -24.71
N PRO A 367 7.32 -2.45 -24.18
CA PRO A 367 6.38 -3.51 -23.81
C PRO A 367 5.62 -3.26 -22.50
N ILE A 368 6.00 -2.25 -21.70
CA ILE A 368 5.44 -2.01 -20.35
C ILE A 368 3.90 -2.06 -20.29
N PRO A 369 3.14 -1.26 -21.06
CA PRO A 369 1.68 -1.25 -20.95
C PRO A 369 1.07 -2.59 -21.34
N LEU A 370 1.65 -3.28 -22.33
CA LEU A 370 1.19 -4.60 -22.76
C LEU A 370 1.44 -5.66 -21.68
N VAL A 371 2.62 -5.66 -21.06
CA VAL A 371 2.96 -6.58 -19.96
C VAL A 371 2.04 -6.35 -18.76
N ALA A 372 1.78 -5.10 -18.39
CA ALA A 372 0.83 -4.77 -17.32
C ALA A 372 -0.58 -5.29 -17.61
N LEU A 373 -1.05 -5.20 -18.86
CA LEU A 373 -2.34 -5.73 -19.28
C LEU A 373 -2.38 -7.26 -19.31
N VAL A 374 -1.32 -7.91 -19.76
CA VAL A 374 -1.21 -9.38 -19.73
C VAL A 374 -1.20 -9.87 -18.28
N ALA A 375 -0.44 -9.22 -17.40
CA ALA A 375 -0.41 -9.53 -15.97
C ALA A 375 -1.79 -9.36 -15.33
N LEU A 376 -2.49 -8.26 -15.63
CA LEU A 376 -3.86 -8.02 -15.21
C LEU A 376 -4.80 -9.13 -15.71
N TYR A 377 -4.78 -9.43 -17.00
CA TYR A 377 -5.64 -10.44 -17.59
C TYR A 377 -5.42 -11.81 -16.95
N ARG A 378 -4.16 -12.23 -16.79
CA ARG A 378 -3.81 -13.49 -16.13
C ARG A 378 -4.21 -13.54 -14.65
N SER A 379 -4.13 -12.40 -13.95
CA SER A 379 -4.58 -12.30 -12.56
C SER A 379 -6.11 -12.34 -12.44
N ALA A 380 -6.82 -11.72 -13.39
CA ALA A 380 -8.28 -11.64 -13.40
C ALA A 380 -8.90 -12.97 -13.85
N SER A 381 -8.28 -13.69 -14.77
CA SER A 381 -8.74 -14.99 -15.28
C SER A 381 -8.22 -16.17 -14.44
N ARG A 382 -7.85 -15.95 -13.18
CA ARG A 382 -7.40 -17.03 -12.29
C ARG A 382 -8.60 -17.93 -11.93
N PRO A 383 -8.43 -19.27 -11.90
CA PRO A 383 -9.45 -20.15 -11.35
C PRO A 383 -9.63 -19.86 -9.84
N PRO A 384 -10.76 -20.29 -9.24
CA PRO A 384 -10.92 -20.31 -7.78
C PRO A 384 -9.76 -21.07 -7.13
N LEU A 385 -9.33 -20.64 -5.94
CA LEU A 385 -8.22 -21.27 -5.24
C LEU A 385 -8.62 -22.68 -4.79
N GLU A 386 -7.86 -23.67 -5.25
CA GLU A 386 -8.03 -25.06 -4.83
C GLU A 386 -7.03 -25.38 -3.71
N TYR A 387 -7.54 -25.55 -2.48
CA TYR A 387 -6.72 -25.83 -1.30
C TYR A 387 -6.28 -27.30 -1.17
N GLY A 388 -6.86 -28.19 -1.98
CA GLY A 388 -6.58 -29.64 -1.99
C GLY A 388 -5.72 -30.11 -3.17
N GLY A 389 -5.03 -29.21 -3.86
CA GLY A 389 -4.17 -29.54 -5.00
C GLY A 389 -2.86 -30.24 -4.61
N LEU A 390 -1.85 -30.18 -5.47
CA LEU A 390 -0.53 -30.77 -5.20
C LEU A 390 0.09 -30.17 -3.93
N ILE A 391 0.22 -31.01 -2.91
CA ILE A 391 0.93 -30.71 -1.66
C ILE A 391 2.28 -31.41 -1.73
N LEU A 392 3.36 -30.63 -1.68
CA LEU A 392 4.72 -31.15 -1.63
C LEU A 392 5.14 -31.27 -0.16
N GLU A 393 5.52 -32.46 0.28
CA GLU A 393 6.08 -32.67 1.61
C GLU A 393 7.56 -32.27 1.61
N THR A 394 7.88 -31.19 2.33
CA THR A 394 9.26 -30.77 2.57
C THR A 394 9.65 -31.05 4.02
N PRO A 395 10.96 -31.13 4.34
CA PRO A 395 11.42 -31.19 5.73
C PRO A 395 10.96 -30.01 6.60
N MET A 396 10.49 -28.92 5.98
CA MET A 396 9.95 -27.72 6.64
C MET A 396 8.41 -27.74 6.74
N GLY A 397 7.76 -28.80 6.30
CA GLY A 397 6.30 -28.98 6.30
C GLY A 397 5.70 -29.14 4.90
N GLN A 398 4.36 -29.20 4.86
CA GLN A 398 3.58 -29.33 3.64
C GLN A 398 3.46 -27.99 2.91
N VAL A 399 3.91 -27.94 1.65
CA VAL A 399 3.88 -26.75 0.81
C VAL A 399 2.84 -26.92 -0.31
N PRO A 400 1.72 -26.17 -0.31
CA PRO A 400 0.68 -26.27 -1.33
C PRO A 400 1.10 -25.55 -2.63
N VAL A 401 1.81 -26.26 -3.51
CA VAL A 401 2.45 -25.69 -4.71
C VAL A 401 1.42 -25.11 -5.69
N ASP A 402 0.29 -25.78 -5.87
CA ASP A 402 -0.75 -25.33 -6.80
C ASP A 402 -1.40 -24.02 -6.36
N MET A 403 -1.60 -23.82 -5.06
CA MET A 403 -2.10 -22.56 -4.50
C MET A 403 -1.14 -21.41 -4.84
N PHE A 404 0.18 -21.60 -4.64
CA PHE A 404 1.18 -20.60 -4.98
C PHE A 404 1.22 -20.31 -6.49
N ARG A 405 1.14 -21.35 -7.33
CA ARG A 405 1.12 -21.20 -8.79
C ARG A 405 -0.09 -20.42 -9.28
N GLN A 406 -1.26 -20.66 -8.69
CA GLN A 406 -2.49 -19.92 -8.98
C GLN A 406 -2.39 -18.46 -8.52
N LEU A 407 -1.84 -18.22 -7.32
CA LEU A 407 -1.64 -16.88 -6.76
C LEU A 407 -0.64 -16.04 -7.60
N LEU A 408 0.43 -16.66 -8.10
CA LEU A 408 1.50 -15.99 -8.85
C LEU A 408 1.21 -15.83 -10.34
N ARG A 409 0.10 -16.34 -10.88
CA ARG A 409 -0.15 -16.36 -12.34
C ARG A 409 -0.03 -15.00 -13.04
N GLY A 410 -0.47 -13.93 -12.38
CA GLY A 410 -0.28 -12.54 -12.85
C GLY A 410 1.09 -11.97 -12.49
N PRO A 411 1.45 -11.91 -11.19
CA PRO A 411 2.73 -11.37 -10.73
C PRO A 411 3.97 -11.97 -11.38
N LEU A 412 3.94 -13.26 -11.73
CA LEU A 412 5.06 -13.94 -12.39
C LEU A 412 5.39 -13.32 -13.75
N VAL A 413 4.39 -12.85 -14.50
CA VAL A 413 4.62 -12.14 -15.77
C VAL A 413 5.37 -10.82 -15.53
N VAL A 414 4.98 -10.09 -14.48
CA VAL A 414 5.63 -8.84 -14.09
C VAL A 414 7.06 -9.09 -13.64
N LEU A 415 7.27 -10.11 -12.80
CA LEU A 415 8.60 -10.48 -12.30
C LEU A 415 9.53 -10.94 -13.42
N ALA A 416 9.04 -11.78 -14.34
CA ALA A 416 9.82 -12.24 -15.48
C ALA A 416 10.23 -11.06 -16.39
N PHE A 417 9.30 -10.15 -16.68
CA PHE A 417 9.64 -8.97 -17.48
C PHE A 417 10.52 -7.97 -16.73
N ALA A 418 10.33 -7.79 -15.42
CA ALA A 418 11.19 -6.97 -14.59
C ALA A 418 12.65 -7.49 -14.58
N ALA A 419 12.84 -8.81 -14.52
CA ALA A 419 14.16 -9.41 -14.64
C ALA A 419 14.81 -9.11 -16.01
N VAL A 420 14.03 -9.20 -17.10
CA VAL A 420 14.48 -8.82 -18.45
C VAL A 420 14.81 -7.33 -18.53
N GLN A 421 13.99 -6.45 -17.95
CA GLN A 421 14.26 -5.00 -17.91
C GLN A 421 15.55 -4.68 -17.17
N ILE A 422 15.81 -5.35 -16.04
CA ILE A 422 17.06 -5.17 -15.29
C ILE A 422 18.25 -5.67 -16.12
N ALA A 423 18.14 -6.84 -16.74
CA ALA A 423 19.21 -7.38 -17.58
C ALA A 423 19.54 -6.49 -18.79
N ILE A 424 18.52 -5.92 -19.44
CA ILE A 424 18.68 -5.01 -20.58
C ILE A 424 19.12 -3.60 -20.13
N GLY A 425 18.73 -3.17 -18.94
CA GLY A 425 19.07 -1.84 -18.42
C GLY A 425 20.48 -1.75 -17.82
N VAL A 426 21.04 -2.88 -17.38
CA VAL A 426 22.41 -2.98 -16.83
C VAL A 426 23.46 -3.19 -17.93
N GLY A 427 23.06 -3.72 -19.09
CA GLY A 427 23.92 -3.83 -20.29
C GLY A 427 23.89 -2.55 -21.11
#